data_AF-A0A2V9JTN6-F1
#
_entry.id   AF-A0A2V9JTN6-F1
#
_cell.length_a   1.000
_cell.length_b   1.000
_cell.length_c   1.000
_cell.angle_alpha   90.00
_cell.angle_beta   90.00
_cell.angle_gamma   90.00
#
_symmetry.space_group_name_H-M   'P 1'
#
loop_
_entity.id
_entity.type
_entity.pdbx_description
1 polymer ?
#
loop_
_entity_poly.entity_id
_entity_poly.type
_entity_poly.pdbx_seq_one_letter_code
_entity_poly.pdbx_strand_id
1 'polypeptide(L)'
;MKKLRYMQARFLPGMCLVLAPLLMVAAQSGQKKWNFDTDADGKPPAGFSFARTGQGGDGQWVVKKDESAPSKPNVLAQTSQDKTDYRFPLAIAEGTSYKDLALTVKFKTISGTVDQGAGLLFRLQDKDNYYIVRANALEDNFRLYHVVNGRR
;
A
#
# COMPACT_ATOMS: atom_id res chain seq x y z
N MET A 1 -57.83 20.96 35.64
CA MET A 1 -58.06 21.85 34.48
C MET A 1 -56.75 22.54 34.14
N LYS A 2 -56.16 22.21 32.99
CA LYS A 2 -54.82 22.67 32.56
C LYS A 2 -54.93 24.09 31.98
N LYS A 3 -54.12 25.03 32.48
CA LYS A 3 -53.95 26.38 31.92
C LYS A 3 -53.04 26.30 30.70
N LEU A 4 -53.53 26.73 29.53
CA LEU A 4 -52.69 27.02 28.36
C LEU A 4 -52.27 28.49 28.41
N ARG A 5 -50.97 28.75 28.27
CA ARG A 5 -50.42 30.08 27.98
C ARG A 5 -49.55 30.02 26.73
N TYR A 6 -49.56 31.15 26.05
CA TYR A 6 -49.09 31.44 24.70
C TYR A 6 -47.62 31.09 24.43
N MET A 7 -47.39 30.63 23.20
CA MET A 7 -46.10 30.43 22.55
C MET A 7 -45.72 31.70 21.79
N GLN A 8 -44.50 32.21 22.02
CA GLN A 8 -43.85 33.16 21.12
C GLN A 8 -42.41 32.71 20.91
N ALA A 9 -42.08 32.46 19.65
CA ALA A 9 -40.79 31.96 19.20
C ALA A 9 -39.78 33.11 19.08
N ARG A 10 -38.53 32.86 19.44
CA ARG A 10 -37.38 33.71 19.11
C ARG A 10 -36.35 32.85 18.36
N PHE A 11 -36.09 33.21 17.11
CA PHE A 11 -35.00 32.67 16.32
C PHE A 11 -33.68 33.33 16.76
N LEU A 12 -32.69 32.51 17.09
CA LEU A 12 -31.28 32.87 17.15
C LEU A 12 -30.55 32.03 16.09
N PRO A 13 -29.64 32.61 15.29
CA PRO A 13 -28.88 31.85 14.31
C PRO A 13 -27.88 30.95 15.04
N GLY A 14 -28.16 29.64 15.04
CA GLY A 14 -27.29 28.62 15.60
C GLY A 14 -26.08 28.38 14.70
N MET A 15 -24.91 28.84 15.16
CA MET A 15 -23.62 28.41 14.65
C MET A 15 -23.39 26.95 15.09
N CYS A 16 -23.64 26.01 14.17
CA CYS A 16 -23.30 24.60 14.38
C CYS A 16 -21.78 24.43 14.25
N LEU A 17 -21.06 24.51 15.37
CA LEU A 17 -19.69 24.02 15.47
C LEU A 17 -19.73 22.49 15.38
N VAL A 18 -19.58 21.96 14.16
CA VAL A 18 -19.31 20.54 13.96
C VAL A 18 -17.87 20.30 14.39
N LEU A 19 -17.68 19.90 15.66
CA LEU A 19 -16.43 19.29 16.10
C LEU A 19 -16.29 17.94 15.39
N ALA A 20 -15.68 17.95 14.20
CA ALA A 20 -15.22 16.72 13.58
C ALA A 20 -14.10 16.15 14.48
N PRO A 21 -14.19 14.89 14.93
CA PRO A 21 -13.11 14.30 15.69
C PRO A 21 -11.89 14.21 14.78
N LEU A 22 -10.86 14.99 15.08
CA LEU A 22 -9.55 14.87 14.47
C LEU A 22 -9.02 13.50 14.90
N LEU A 23 -9.15 12.50 14.03
CA LEU A 23 -8.47 11.22 14.20
C LEU A 23 -6.97 11.51 14.15
N MET A 24 -6.36 11.71 15.31
CA MET A 24 -4.92 11.75 15.44
C MET A 24 -4.40 10.35 15.14
N VAL A 25 -4.01 10.13 13.89
CA VAL A 25 -3.23 8.96 13.50
C VAL A 25 -1.87 9.13 14.16
N ALA A 26 -1.66 8.46 15.30
CA ALA A 26 -0.36 8.44 15.94
C ALA A 26 0.67 7.90 14.94
N ALA A 27 1.70 8.69 14.65
CA ALA A 27 2.79 8.24 13.81
C ALA A 27 3.45 7.02 14.46
N GLN A 28 3.51 5.90 13.75
CA GLN A 28 4.15 4.71 14.27
C GLN A 28 5.64 4.97 14.44
N SER A 29 6.17 4.65 15.62
CA SER A 29 7.61 4.69 15.90
C SER A 29 8.11 3.28 16.16
N GLY A 30 9.13 2.84 15.40
CA GLY A 30 9.72 1.52 15.55
C GLY A 30 10.06 0.89 14.20
N GLN A 31 11.07 0.02 14.19
CA GLN A 31 11.44 -0.73 13.00
C GLN A 31 10.43 -1.87 12.77
N LYS A 32 9.67 -1.82 11.67
CA LYS A 32 8.83 -2.94 11.23
C LYS A 32 9.60 -3.77 10.19
N LYS A 33 9.64 -5.09 10.39
CA LYS A 33 10.33 -6.04 9.50
C LYS A 33 9.35 -7.09 9.04
N TRP A 34 9.33 -7.35 7.73
CA TRP A 34 8.62 -8.47 7.13
C TRP A 34 9.64 -9.41 6.50
N ASN A 35 9.62 -10.68 6.91
CA ASN A 35 10.46 -11.75 6.35
C ASN A 35 9.64 -12.95 5.85
N PHE A 36 8.34 -13.02 6.15
CA PHE A 36 7.40 -14.05 5.66
C PHE A 36 7.70 -15.50 6.12
N ASP A 37 8.69 -15.67 7.00
CA ASP A 37 9.19 -16.98 7.43
C ASP A 37 8.16 -17.80 8.22
N THR A 38 7.17 -17.14 8.81
CA THR A 38 6.07 -17.76 9.56
C THR A 38 4.79 -17.93 8.75
N ASP A 39 4.72 -17.36 7.55
CA ASP A 39 3.56 -17.44 6.68
C ASP A 39 3.53 -18.77 5.91
N ALA A 40 2.33 -19.22 5.52
CA ALA A 40 2.15 -20.48 4.81
C ALA A 40 2.52 -20.38 3.32
N ASP A 41 3.27 -21.37 2.81
CA ASP A 41 3.60 -21.47 1.38
C ASP A 41 2.35 -21.53 0.50
N GLY A 42 2.39 -20.81 -0.63
CA GLY A 42 1.30 -20.71 -1.59
C GLY A 42 0.11 -19.84 -1.14
N LYS A 43 0.21 -19.16 0.01
CA LYS A 43 -0.84 -18.25 0.51
C LYS A 43 -0.37 -16.80 0.48
N PRO A 44 -1.29 -15.84 0.37
CA PRO A 44 -0.93 -14.43 0.58
C PRO A 44 -0.44 -14.21 2.04
N PRO A 45 0.56 -13.34 2.26
CA PRO A 45 1.06 -13.03 3.60
C PRO A 45 0.01 -12.30 4.44
N ALA A 46 0.04 -12.52 5.76
CA ALA A 46 -0.85 -11.80 6.68
C ALA A 46 -0.51 -10.30 6.72
N GLY A 47 -1.54 -9.45 6.86
CA GLY A 47 -1.37 -8.00 7.00
C GLY A 47 -0.92 -7.28 5.73
N PHE A 48 -1.17 -7.86 4.56
CA PHE A 48 -1.02 -7.20 3.27
C PHE A 48 -2.33 -7.19 2.50
N SER A 49 -2.57 -6.10 1.78
CA SER A 49 -3.53 -6.06 0.68
C SER A 49 -2.81 -6.01 -0.66
N PHE A 50 -3.54 -6.31 -1.73
CA PHE A 50 -3.02 -6.33 -3.09
C PHE A 50 -3.88 -5.47 -3.98
N ALA A 51 -3.21 -4.75 -4.86
CA ALA A 51 -3.86 -3.89 -5.85
C ALA A 51 -3.01 -3.86 -7.13
N ARG A 52 -3.49 -3.12 -8.12
CA ARG A 52 -2.79 -2.97 -9.39
C ARG A 52 -3.09 -1.61 -10.02
N THR A 53 -2.04 -0.85 -10.26
CA THR A 53 -2.07 0.36 -11.09
C THR A 53 -1.97 -0.03 -12.57
N GLY A 54 -2.66 0.70 -13.45
CA GLY A 54 -2.51 0.54 -14.89
C GLY A 54 -3.41 -0.52 -15.52
N GLN A 55 -2.87 -1.40 -16.35
CA GLN A 55 -3.61 -2.33 -17.23
C GLN A 55 -3.38 -3.82 -16.89
N GLY A 56 -4.11 -4.73 -17.55
CA GLY A 56 -4.00 -6.20 -17.39
C GLY A 56 -4.65 -6.79 -16.14
N GLY A 57 -4.40 -8.07 -15.83
CA GLY A 57 -4.98 -8.73 -14.66
C GLY A 57 -4.35 -8.29 -13.33
N ASP A 58 -4.94 -8.64 -12.19
CA ASP A 58 -4.33 -8.38 -10.89
C ASP A 58 -3.03 -9.17 -10.67
N GLY A 59 -2.19 -8.65 -9.77
CA GLY A 59 -1.00 -9.37 -9.32
C GLY A 59 -1.36 -10.66 -8.59
N GLN A 60 -0.47 -11.65 -8.67
CA GLN A 60 -0.56 -12.86 -7.84
C GLN A 60 0.58 -12.82 -6.84
N TRP A 61 0.28 -12.41 -5.61
CA TRP A 61 1.25 -12.29 -4.53
C TRP A 61 1.05 -13.44 -3.53
N VAL A 62 2.07 -14.28 -3.40
CA VAL A 62 2.04 -15.46 -2.53
C VAL A 62 3.38 -15.65 -1.83
N VAL A 63 3.34 -16.19 -0.63
CA VAL A 63 4.53 -16.63 0.08
C VAL A 63 5.05 -17.90 -0.57
N LYS A 64 6.35 -17.97 -0.84
CA LYS A 64 7.04 -19.10 -1.45
C LYS A 64 8.28 -19.48 -0.67
N LYS A 65 8.56 -20.77 -0.58
CA LYS A 65 9.88 -21.25 -0.13
C LYS A 65 10.96 -20.84 -1.13
N ASP A 66 12.08 -20.33 -0.63
CA ASP A 66 13.27 -20.02 -1.42
C ASP A 66 14.53 -20.21 -0.56
N GLU A 67 15.33 -21.23 -0.88
CA GLU A 67 16.53 -21.57 -0.10
C GLU A 67 17.65 -20.52 -0.22
N SER A 68 17.58 -19.66 -1.23
CA SER A 68 18.51 -18.53 -1.40
C SER A 68 18.04 -17.26 -0.70
N ALA A 69 16.88 -17.30 -0.03
CA ALA A 69 16.34 -16.15 0.68
C ALA A 69 17.32 -15.65 1.75
N PRO A 70 17.50 -14.32 1.88
CA PRO A 70 18.36 -13.75 2.93
C PRO A 70 17.91 -14.09 4.36
N SER A 71 16.62 -14.37 4.53
CA SER A 71 15.99 -14.95 5.72
C SER A 71 15.23 -16.17 5.25
N LYS A 72 15.43 -17.32 5.90
CA LYS A 72 14.82 -18.61 5.50
C LYS A 72 13.62 -18.92 6.40
N PRO A 73 12.59 -19.64 5.90
CA PRO A 73 12.57 -20.35 4.63
C PRO A 73 11.87 -19.64 3.47
N ASN A 74 11.26 -18.48 3.69
CA ASN A 74 10.23 -17.97 2.78
C ASN A 74 10.53 -16.57 2.24
N VAL A 75 9.86 -16.24 1.13
CA VAL A 75 9.81 -14.91 0.52
C VAL A 75 8.38 -14.60 0.08
N LEU A 76 8.06 -13.31 -0.06
CA LEU A 76 6.88 -12.87 -0.80
C LEU A 76 7.22 -12.79 -2.29
N ALA A 77 6.47 -13.52 -3.12
CA ALA A 77 6.69 -13.59 -4.57
C ALA A 77 5.47 -13.08 -5.34
N GLN A 78 5.73 -12.25 -6.36
CA GLN A 78 4.78 -11.99 -7.43
C GLN A 78 4.95 -13.10 -8.48
N THR A 79 3.92 -13.92 -8.73
CA THR A 79 4.01 -15.12 -9.59
C THR A 79 3.22 -15.02 -10.88
N SER A 80 2.49 -13.93 -11.11
CA SER A 80 1.71 -13.74 -12.34
C SER A 80 2.63 -13.35 -13.49
N GLN A 81 2.57 -14.13 -14.57
CA GLN A 81 3.37 -13.92 -15.79
C GLN A 81 2.63 -13.09 -16.85
N ASP A 82 1.58 -12.36 -16.47
CA ASP A 82 0.85 -11.47 -17.38
C ASP A 82 1.80 -10.41 -17.94
N LYS A 83 1.90 -10.36 -19.27
CA LYS A 83 2.83 -9.53 -20.05
C LYS A 83 2.23 -8.20 -20.49
N THR A 84 1.07 -7.82 -19.96
CA THR A 84 0.48 -6.51 -20.25
C THR A 84 1.46 -5.41 -19.83
N ASP A 85 1.82 -4.53 -20.76
CA ASP A 85 2.64 -3.36 -20.44
C ASP A 85 1.84 -2.36 -19.60
N TYR A 86 2.53 -1.44 -18.94
CA TYR A 86 1.92 -0.45 -18.07
C TYR A 86 1.04 -1.11 -16.98
N ARG A 87 1.56 -2.20 -16.40
CA ARG A 87 0.90 -2.99 -15.37
C ARG A 87 1.78 -3.05 -14.14
N PHE A 88 1.30 -2.52 -13.02
CA PHE A 88 2.08 -2.41 -11.79
C PHE A 88 1.36 -3.11 -10.63
N PRO A 89 1.63 -4.41 -10.41
CA PRO A 89 1.13 -5.14 -9.26
C PRO A 89 1.71 -4.59 -7.95
N LEU A 90 0.85 -4.37 -6.96
CA LEU A 90 1.21 -3.81 -5.66
C LEU A 90 0.95 -4.82 -4.54
N ALA A 91 1.87 -4.88 -3.58
CA ALA A 91 1.66 -5.51 -2.27
C ALA A 91 1.82 -4.43 -1.19
N ILE A 92 0.73 -4.14 -0.48
CA ILE A 92 0.61 -2.99 0.40
C ILE A 92 0.56 -3.48 1.84
N ALA A 93 1.52 -3.04 2.67
CA ALA A 93 1.58 -3.42 4.07
C ALA A 93 0.53 -2.65 4.89
N GLU A 94 -0.43 -3.37 5.44
CA GLU A 94 -1.57 -2.79 6.16
C GLU A 94 -1.20 -2.25 7.54
N GLY A 95 -2.01 -1.29 7.98
CA GLY A 95 -1.87 -0.67 9.29
C GLY A 95 -0.51 0.00 9.48
N THR A 96 0.05 0.59 8.43
CA THR A 96 1.30 1.36 8.46
C THR A 96 1.05 2.81 8.07
N SER A 97 1.59 3.75 8.85
CA SER A 97 1.54 5.18 8.52
C SER A 97 2.69 5.91 9.22
N TYR A 98 3.59 6.46 8.41
CA TYR A 98 4.83 7.07 8.87
C TYR A 98 5.00 8.44 8.23
N LYS A 99 5.30 9.45 9.05
CA LYS A 99 5.66 10.78 8.55
C LYS A 99 7.08 10.77 7.98
N ASP A 100 8.06 10.31 8.72
CA ASP A 100 9.45 10.21 8.28
C ASP A 100 9.90 8.77 8.44
N LEU A 101 10.60 8.23 7.43
CA LEU A 101 10.86 6.80 7.34
C LEU A 101 12.12 6.48 6.53
N ALA A 102 12.75 5.36 6.88
CA ALA A 102 13.75 4.68 6.05
C ALA A 102 13.16 3.32 5.63
N LEU A 103 13.15 3.04 4.33
CA LEU A 103 12.68 1.78 3.77
C LEU A 103 13.82 1.05 3.07
N THR A 104 13.91 -0.25 3.34
CA THR A 104 14.87 -1.14 2.70
C THR A 104 14.15 -2.42 2.30
N VAL A 105 14.48 -2.93 1.13
CA VAL A 105 14.02 -4.24 0.65
C VAL A 105 15.20 -5.01 0.09
N LYS A 106 15.19 -6.33 0.27
CA LYS A 106 16.01 -7.26 -0.51
C LYS A 106 15.07 -7.94 -1.49
N PHE A 107 15.35 -7.85 -2.77
CA PHE A 107 14.56 -8.49 -3.81
C PHE A 107 15.47 -9.25 -4.77
N LYS A 108 14.89 -10.19 -5.50
CA LYS A 108 15.55 -10.99 -6.53
C LYS A 108 14.63 -11.07 -7.73
N THR A 109 15.14 -10.72 -8.90
CA THR A 109 14.43 -10.91 -10.17
C THR A 109 14.60 -12.36 -10.61
N ILE A 110 13.51 -13.02 -11.01
CA ILE A 110 13.52 -14.43 -11.40
C ILE A 110 13.54 -14.57 -12.93
N SER A 111 12.58 -13.93 -13.59
CA SER A 111 12.36 -13.97 -15.02
C SER A 111 11.47 -12.80 -15.44
N GLY A 112 11.21 -12.66 -16.74
CA GLY A 112 10.37 -11.60 -17.30
C GLY A 112 11.01 -11.00 -18.55
N THR A 113 10.17 -10.60 -19.51
CA THR A 113 10.63 -9.99 -20.77
C THR A 113 10.15 -8.55 -20.95
N VAL A 114 9.09 -8.16 -20.22
CA VAL A 114 8.55 -6.79 -20.24
C VAL A 114 9.31 -5.95 -19.23
N ASP A 115 9.36 -6.43 -17.98
CA ASP A 115 10.15 -5.85 -16.90
C ASP A 115 10.81 -6.99 -16.10
N GLN A 116 12.01 -6.74 -15.59
CA GLN A 116 12.60 -7.49 -14.49
C GLN A 116 12.94 -6.51 -13.38
N GLY A 117 11.90 -6.00 -12.72
CA GLY A 117 12.05 -4.94 -11.74
C GLY A 117 11.21 -5.13 -10.50
N ALA A 118 11.63 -4.47 -9.44
CA ALA A 118 10.90 -4.34 -8.18
C ALA A 118 11.19 -2.97 -7.57
N GLY A 119 10.40 -2.58 -6.58
CA GLY A 119 10.55 -1.27 -5.96
C GLY A 119 9.85 -1.16 -4.63
N LEU A 120 10.07 -0.03 -3.97
CA LEU A 120 9.43 0.34 -2.72
C LEU A 120 8.41 1.45 -2.97
N LEU A 121 7.19 1.23 -2.49
CA LEU A 121 6.14 2.24 -2.48
C LEU A 121 6.21 3.04 -1.17
N PHE A 122 6.00 4.35 -1.26
CA PHE A 122 5.91 5.22 -0.08
C PHE A 122 4.97 6.38 -0.34
N ARG A 123 4.44 6.96 0.75
CA ARG A 123 3.33 7.94 0.72
C ARG A 123 2.13 7.46 -0.12
N LEU A 124 1.84 6.17 -0.07
CA LEU A 124 0.73 5.58 -0.79
C LEU A 124 -0.58 6.09 -0.18
N GLN A 125 -1.39 6.74 -1.00
CA GLN A 125 -2.75 7.16 -0.64
C GLN A 125 -3.76 6.13 -1.10
N ASP A 126 -3.59 5.67 -2.34
CA ASP A 126 -4.35 4.60 -2.95
C ASP A 126 -3.51 3.92 -4.05
N LYS A 127 -4.10 2.96 -4.76
CA LYS A 127 -3.44 2.19 -5.82
C LYS A 127 -2.98 3.01 -7.02
N ASP A 128 -3.40 4.27 -7.15
CA ASP A 128 -3.14 5.14 -8.29
C ASP A 128 -2.41 6.44 -7.88
N ASN A 129 -2.11 6.62 -6.59
CA ASN A 129 -1.47 7.82 -6.04
C ASN A 129 -0.40 7.47 -4.99
N TYR A 130 0.88 7.47 -5.40
CA TYR A 130 2.02 7.09 -4.56
C TYR A 130 3.36 7.49 -5.19
N TYR A 131 4.45 7.39 -4.42
CA TYR A 131 5.82 7.44 -4.95
C TYR A 131 6.42 6.03 -4.98
N ILE A 132 7.28 5.78 -5.97
CA ILE A 132 7.99 4.51 -6.09
C ILE A 132 9.45 4.74 -6.51
N VAL A 133 10.38 4.10 -5.81
CA VAL A 133 11.73 3.86 -6.34
C VAL A 133 11.74 2.47 -6.94
N ARG A 134 11.96 2.38 -8.25
CA ARG A 134 12.04 1.12 -9.01
C ARG A 134 13.48 0.86 -9.41
N ALA A 135 13.92 -0.38 -9.22
CA ALA A 135 15.11 -0.94 -9.85
C ALA A 135 14.65 -1.89 -10.96
N ASN A 136 15.27 -1.84 -12.14
CA ASN A 136 14.96 -2.73 -13.26
C ASN A 136 16.23 -3.29 -13.88
N ALA A 137 16.37 -4.60 -13.89
CA ALA A 137 17.52 -5.30 -14.43
C ALA A 137 17.55 -5.32 -15.96
N LEU A 138 16.40 -5.27 -16.65
CA LEU A 138 16.37 -5.20 -18.12
C LEU A 138 16.78 -3.83 -18.65
N GLU A 139 16.44 -2.77 -17.93
CA GLU A 139 16.73 -1.40 -18.34
C GLU A 139 18.01 -0.82 -17.67
N ASP A 140 18.71 -1.64 -16.87
CA ASP A 140 19.89 -1.25 -16.08
C ASP A 140 19.76 0.10 -15.36
N ASN A 141 18.67 0.27 -14.60
CA ASN A 141 18.41 1.56 -13.96
C ASN A 141 17.71 1.50 -12.61
N PHE A 142 17.86 2.62 -11.90
CA PHE A 142 17.05 3.02 -10.77
C PHE A 142 16.30 4.30 -11.12
N ARG A 143 14.98 4.31 -10.93
CA ARG A 143 14.15 5.49 -11.20
C ARG A 143 13.18 5.74 -10.06
N LEU A 144 13.05 7.02 -9.69
CA LEU A 144 12.00 7.52 -8.82
C LEU A 144 10.85 8.01 -9.70
N TYR A 145 9.65 7.54 -9.43
CA TYR A 145 8.43 8.02 -10.06
C TYR A 145 7.46 8.57 -9.01
N HIS A 146 6.68 9.56 -9.44
CA HIS A 146 5.49 10.03 -8.73
C HIS A 146 4.28 9.62 -9.56
N VAL A 147 3.51 8.67 -9.02
CA VAL A 147 2.31 8.18 -9.68
C VAL A 147 1.14 9.03 -9.22
N VAL A 148 0.46 9.69 -10.18
CA VAL A 148 -0.71 10.53 -9.94
C VAL A 148 -1.83 10.08 -10.87
N ASN A 149 -2.98 9.72 -10.31
CA ASN A 149 -4.12 9.19 -11.08
C ASN A 149 -3.70 8.03 -12.01
N GLY A 150 -2.81 7.17 -11.52
CA GLY A 150 -2.32 5.99 -12.22
C GLY A 150 -1.27 6.29 -13.30
N ARG A 151 -0.74 7.52 -13.35
CA ARG A 151 0.27 7.98 -14.32
C ARG A 151 1.61 8.23 -13.65
N ARG A 152 2.65 7.50 -14.06
CA ARG A 152 4.03 7.61 -13.55
C ARG A 152 4.91 8.53 -14.39
#